data_AF-N1JL13-F1
#
_entry.id   AF-N1JL13-F1
#
_cell.length_a   1.000
_cell.length_b   1.000
_cell.length_c   1.000
_cell.angle_alpha   90.00
_cell.angle_beta   90.00
_cell.angle_gamma   90.00
#
_symmetry.space_group_name_H-M   'P 1'
#
loop_
_entity.id
_entity.type
_entity.pdbx_description
1 polymer ?
#
loop_
_entity_poly.entity_id
_entity_poly.type
_entity_poly.pdbx_seq_one_letter_code
_entity_poly.pdbx_strand_id
1 'polypeptide(L)'
;MATTGDMCAVTYEQLAAMEQEFSEVETELIRQQVTLCAPLYDRRAALVEQIPNFWPLVFEQAPIEIDTHLNPVDSRLLLSALRNFSVHHFEPEIDPRSVRFRFEFDSNEYFSDQVLEKTFWWRTRRDSSWTGLVSDAIAIHWKDPEKDLTRGFLDLACAAGFSVAPGSPPPPTGRTPEQTALQAAIDDRGIGGLSFFAWFGYQGPRISDTETAEAMESVKACRQTGKKTESDEAEDEPGVKAERDALEKLEIFPNGDELAVALAEDLWPGAVKYFLQAQEEDDVSDADFVSDNASDDEVPELCEDVQHVDSKKGQDNIQNVNIEDSGEAEVEDLEDQRPTKKRRAK
;
A
#
# COMPACT_ATOMS: atom_id res chain seq x y z
N MET A 1 39.15 -31.59 -32.80
CA MET A 1 39.53 -31.12 -31.45
C MET A 1 38.30 -30.45 -30.86
N ALA A 2 37.69 -31.06 -29.84
CA ALA A 2 36.53 -30.52 -29.15
C ALA A 2 36.97 -30.15 -27.73
N THR A 3 37.04 -28.86 -27.48
CA THR A 3 37.37 -28.20 -26.21
C THR A 3 36.58 -26.89 -26.30
N THR A 4 35.66 -26.51 -25.43
CA THR A 4 35.40 -26.80 -24.02
C THR A 4 33.96 -26.36 -23.82
N GLY A 5 33.05 -27.32 -23.63
CA GLY A 5 31.70 -26.99 -23.13
C GLY A 5 31.82 -26.87 -21.63
N ASP A 6 31.91 -25.64 -21.15
CA ASP A 6 31.91 -25.32 -19.72
C ASP A 6 30.55 -25.75 -19.14
N MET A 7 30.50 -26.97 -18.60
CA MET A 7 29.28 -27.51 -18.00
C MET A 7 29.13 -26.87 -16.64
N CYS A 8 28.22 -25.91 -16.54
CA CYS A 8 27.86 -25.27 -15.28
C CYS A 8 27.61 -26.33 -14.20
N ALA A 9 28.39 -26.29 -13.12
CA ALA A 9 28.29 -27.25 -12.01
C ALA A 9 27.06 -27.01 -11.11
N VAL A 10 26.32 -25.93 -11.36
CA VAL A 10 25.12 -25.54 -10.62
C VAL A 10 23.89 -26.16 -11.28
N THR A 11 23.05 -26.82 -10.48
CA THR A 11 21.77 -27.36 -10.96
C THR A 11 20.64 -26.34 -10.77
N TYR A 12 19.59 -26.44 -11.58
CA TYR A 12 18.37 -25.65 -11.37
C TYR A 12 17.75 -25.90 -10.00
N GLU A 13 17.90 -27.11 -9.44
CA GLU A 13 17.43 -27.46 -8.10
C GLU A 13 18.18 -26.67 -7.01
N GLN A 14 19.49 -26.47 -7.16
CA GLN A 14 20.28 -25.65 -6.23
C GLN A 14 19.87 -24.19 -6.29
N LEU A 15 19.59 -23.66 -7.49
CA LEU A 15 19.08 -22.29 -7.63
C LEU A 15 17.68 -22.15 -7.01
N ALA A 16 16.77 -23.08 -7.27
CA ALA A 16 15.42 -23.07 -6.69
C ALA A 16 15.44 -23.13 -5.16
N ALA A 17 16.30 -23.96 -4.57
CA ALA A 17 16.47 -24.03 -3.12
C ALA A 17 16.98 -22.70 -2.54
N MET A 18 17.92 -22.05 -3.23
CA MET A 18 18.46 -20.76 -2.80
C MET A 18 17.42 -19.64 -2.89
N GLU A 19 16.65 -19.55 -3.98
CA GLU A 19 15.54 -18.59 -4.11
C GLU A 19 14.50 -18.76 -2.99
N GLN A 20 14.20 -20.01 -2.62
CA GLN A 20 13.31 -20.29 -1.51
C GLN A 20 13.89 -19.81 -0.17
N GLU A 21 15.19 -20.00 0.08
CA GLU A 21 15.86 -19.48 1.27
C GLU A 21 15.79 -17.94 1.33
N PHE A 22 15.96 -17.25 0.19
CA PHE A 22 15.76 -15.80 0.12
C PHE A 22 14.32 -15.41 0.47
N SER A 23 13.32 -16.09 -0.08
CA SER A 23 11.91 -15.80 0.20
C SER A 23 11.53 -16.02 1.68
N GLU A 24 12.10 -17.03 2.33
CA GLU A 24 11.95 -17.26 3.77
C GLU A 24 12.53 -16.09 4.59
N VAL A 25 13.71 -15.60 4.20
CA VAL A 25 14.37 -14.45 4.86
C VAL A 25 13.58 -13.16 4.66
N GLU A 26 13.07 -12.90 3.46
CA GLU A 26 12.22 -11.73 3.17
C GLU A 26 10.95 -11.74 4.01
N THR A 27 10.29 -12.90 4.12
CA THR A 27 9.10 -13.05 4.97
C THR A 27 9.42 -12.76 6.44
N GLU A 28 10.55 -13.26 6.94
CA GLU A 28 10.98 -12.96 8.32
C GLU A 28 11.34 -11.48 8.52
N LEU A 29 11.91 -10.82 7.50
CA LEU A 29 12.19 -9.38 7.55
C LEU A 29 10.90 -8.56 7.72
N ILE A 30 9.84 -8.90 6.98
CA ILE A 30 8.52 -8.25 7.12
C ILE A 30 7.99 -8.48 8.55
N ARG A 31 8.11 -9.70 9.09
CA ARG A 31 7.67 -10.01 10.47
C ARG A 31 8.40 -9.16 11.52
N GLN A 32 9.71 -8.98 11.37
CA GLN A 32 10.49 -8.10 12.25
C GLN A 32 10.10 -6.63 12.09
N GLN A 33 9.89 -6.17 10.85
CA GLN A 33 9.42 -4.82 10.57
C GLN A 33 8.08 -4.54 11.24
N VAL A 34 7.09 -5.43 11.10
CA VAL A 34 5.77 -5.32 11.76
C VAL A 34 5.95 -5.17 13.27
N THR A 35 6.79 -6.01 13.87
CA THR A 35 7.04 -6.01 15.32
C THR A 35 7.67 -4.71 15.81
N LEU A 36 8.68 -4.21 15.10
CA LEU A 36 9.40 -2.98 15.47
C LEU A 36 8.58 -1.72 15.21
N CYS A 37 7.76 -1.72 14.17
CA CYS A 37 6.94 -0.56 13.80
C CYS A 37 5.65 -0.44 14.63
N ALA A 38 5.12 -1.53 15.20
CA ALA A 38 3.89 -1.50 16.00
C ALA A 38 3.83 -0.35 17.06
N PRO A 39 4.81 -0.22 17.99
CA PRO A 39 4.75 0.87 18.98
C PRO A 39 4.91 2.27 18.37
N LEU A 40 5.53 2.37 17.19
CA LEU A 40 5.65 3.64 16.45
C LEU A 40 4.32 4.02 15.82
N TYR A 41 3.59 3.06 15.26
CA TYR A 41 2.25 3.28 14.72
C TYR A 41 1.25 3.65 15.82
N ASP A 42 1.31 3.02 16.99
CA ASP A 42 0.48 3.40 18.13
C ASP A 42 0.72 4.86 18.55
N ARG A 43 2.00 5.25 18.65
CA ARG A 43 2.37 6.63 18.95
C ARG A 43 1.92 7.59 17.86
N ARG A 44 2.06 7.20 16.58
CA ARG A 44 1.59 8.01 15.45
C ARG A 44 0.08 8.20 15.51
N ALA A 45 -0.69 7.14 15.75
CA ALA A 45 -2.15 7.19 15.86
C ALA A 45 -2.59 8.21 16.91
N ALA A 46 -1.97 8.20 18.10
CA ALA A 46 -2.26 9.15 19.16
C ALA A 46 -1.92 10.61 18.82
N LEU A 47 -0.95 10.85 17.93
CA LEU A 47 -0.59 12.20 17.46
C LEU A 47 -1.54 12.67 16.36
N VAL A 48 -1.78 11.84 15.35
CA VAL A 48 -2.59 12.23 14.18
C VAL A 48 -4.07 12.38 14.52
N GLU A 49 -4.59 11.70 15.56
CA GLU A 49 -5.96 11.91 16.04
C GLU A 49 -6.22 13.35 16.52
N GLN A 50 -5.17 14.08 16.91
CA GLN A 50 -5.27 15.49 17.33
C GLN A 50 -5.27 16.46 16.13
N ILE A 51 -5.00 15.97 14.92
CA ILE A 51 -4.88 16.77 13.71
C ILE A 51 -6.19 16.64 12.91
N PRO A 52 -6.99 17.71 12.79
CA PRO A 52 -8.21 17.69 11.97
C PRO A 52 -7.89 17.33 10.52
N ASN A 53 -8.75 16.54 9.90
CA ASN A 53 -8.67 16.16 8.49
C ASN A 53 -7.34 15.51 8.07
N PHE A 54 -6.58 14.93 9.01
CA PHE A 54 -5.30 14.30 8.70
C PHE A 54 -5.42 13.26 7.58
N TRP A 55 -6.29 12.26 7.75
CA TRP A 55 -6.47 11.20 6.74
C TRP A 55 -7.07 11.67 5.42
N PRO A 56 -8.13 12.50 5.42
CA PRO A 56 -8.58 13.18 4.21
C PRO A 56 -7.46 13.79 3.36
N LEU A 57 -6.59 14.61 3.97
CA LEU A 57 -5.50 15.28 3.28
C LEU A 57 -4.41 14.31 2.82
N VAL A 58 -4.19 13.23 3.57
CA VAL A 58 -3.30 12.13 3.14
C VAL A 58 -3.84 11.46 1.88
N PHE A 59 -5.14 11.21 1.80
CA PHE A 59 -5.76 10.60 0.61
C PHE A 59 -5.81 11.56 -0.59
N GLU A 60 -5.87 12.87 -0.36
CA GLU A 60 -5.77 13.88 -1.43
C GLU A 60 -4.40 13.88 -2.10
N GLN A 61 -3.34 13.63 -1.32
CA GLN A 61 -1.97 13.50 -1.82
C GLN A 61 -1.56 12.05 -2.07
N ALA A 62 -2.52 11.15 -2.23
CA ALA A 62 -2.23 9.74 -2.42
C ALA A 62 -1.41 9.51 -3.70
N PRO A 63 -0.53 8.50 -3.71
CA PRO A 63 0.23 8.14 -4.90
C PRO A 63 -0.70 7.68 -6.04
N ILE A 64 -0.20 7.71 -7.28
CA ILE A 64 -0.97 7.46 -8.51
C ILE A 64 -1.66 6.09 -8.51
N GLU A 65 -1.04 5.10 -7.87
CA GLU A 65 -1.56 3.73 -7.68
C GLU A 65 -2.85 3.71 -6.85
N ILE A 66 -3.12 4.74 -6.05
CA ILE A 66 -4.34 4.89 -5.26
C ILE A 66 -5.27 5.92 -5.90
N ASP A 67 -4.75 7.08 -6.29
CA ASP A 67 -5.54 8.19 -6.85
C ASP A 67 -6.32 7.77 -8.11
N THR A 68 -5.74 6.90 -8.95
CA THR A 68 -6.42 6.37 -10.15
C THR A 68 -7.75 5.65 -9.83
N HIS A 69 -7.93 5.16 -8.61
CA HIS A 69 -9.16 4.49 -8.16
C HIS A 69 -10.16 5.43 -7.47
N LEU A 70 -9.78 6.67 -7.17
CA LEU A 70 -10.62 7.66 -6.48
C LEU A 70 -11.32 8.56 -7.50
N ASN A 71 -12.64 8.51 -7.55
CA ASN A 71 -13.41 9.46 -8.34
C ASN A 71 -13.70 10.74 -7.54
N PRO A 72 -14.06 11.87 -8.16
CA PRO A 72 -14.34 13.13 -7.45
C PRO A 72 -15.45 13.07 -6.41
N VAL A 73 -16.37 12.10 -6.50
CA VAL A 73 -17.40 11.86 -5.48
C VAL A 73 -16.82 11.12 -4.28
N ASP A 74 -15.92 10.16 -4.52
CA ASP A 74 -15.22 9.41 -3.49
C ASP A 74 -14.32 10.36 -2.70
N SER A 75 -13.50 11.17 -3.37
CA SER A 75 -12.62 12.16 -2.72
C SER A 75 -13.41 13.11 -1.81
N ARG A 76 -14.60 13.54 -2.25
CA ARG A 76 -15.47 14.41 -1.45
C ARG A 76 -16.07 13.71 -0.24
N LEU A 77 -16.45 12.45 -0.39
CA LEU A 77 -16.96 11.64 0.73
C LEU A 77 -15.84 11.43 1.75
N LEU A 78 -14.64 11.04 1.30
CA LEU A 78 -13.47 10.89 2.16
C LEU A 78 -13.16 12.22 2.88
N LEU A 79 -13.15 13.34 2.16
CA LEU A 79 -12.87 14.65 2.74
C LEU A 79 -13.88 15.07 3.82
N SER A 80 -15.15 14.75 3.62
CA SER A 80 -16.21 15.17 4.52
C SER A 80 -16.48 14.23 5.69
N ALA A 81 -16.09 12.95 5.58
CA ALA A 81 -16.50 11.93 6.53
C ALA A 81 -15.41 10.98 7.00
N LEU A 82 -14.26 10.83 6.32
CA LEU A 82 -13.20 9.94 6.77
C LEU A 82 -12.54 10.53 8.02
N ARG A 83 -12.75 9.88 9.17
CA ARG A 83 -12.17 10.27 10.45
C ARG A 83 -10.83 9.58 10.67
N ASN A 84 -10.75 8.28 10.40
CA ASN A 84 -9.55 7.50 10.65
C ASN A 84 -9.34 6.42 9.60
N PHE A 85 -8.08 6.11 9.33
CA PHE A 85 -7.67 4.96 8.55
C PHE A 85 -6.60 4.22 9.33
N SER A 86 -6.62 2.89 9.30
CA SER A 86 -5.59 2.07 9.95
C SER A 86 -5.36 0.76 9.22
N VAL A 87 -4.11 0.31 9.23
CA VAL A 87 -3.68 -0.98 8.68
C VAL A 87 -3.06 -1.81 9.79
N HIS A 88 -3.55 -3.04 9.95
CA HIS A 88 -3.11 -3.96 10.98
C HIS A 88 -2.73 -5.32 10.39
N HIS A 89 -1.49 -5.74 10.61
CA HIS A 89 -1.03 -7.09 10.30
C HIS A 89 -1.49 -8.04 11.42
N PHE A 90 -2.58 -8.79 11.17
CA PHE A 90 -3.30 -9.50 12.24
C PHE A 90 -2.82 -10.93 12.49
N GLU A 91 -2.09 -11.53 11.56
CA GLU A 91 -1.57 -12.89 11.69
C GLU A 91 -0.07 -12.99 11.33
N PRO A 92 0.81 -12.14 11.89
CA PRO A 92 2.22 -12.13 11.52
C PRO A 92 2.93 -13.46 11.79
N GLU A 93 2.41 -14.27 12.72
CA GLU A 93 2.90 -15.64 12.98
C GLU A 93 2.57 -16.60 11.83
N ILE A 94 1.45 -16.42 11.13
CA ILE A 94 1.01 -17.23 10.01
C ILE A 94 1.61 -16.68 8.71
N ASP A 95 1.23 -15.46 8.33
CA ASP A 95 1.86 -14.73 7.23
C ASP A 95 1.85 -13.22 7.53
N PRO A 96 3.02 -12.57 7.60
CA PRO A 96 3.12 -11.16 7.94
C PRO A 96 2.63 -10.23 6.83
N ARG A 97 2.28 -10.72 5.63
CA ARG A 97 1.69 -9.92 4.55
C ARG A 97 0.16 -9.84 4.63
N SER A 98 -0.48 -10.70 5.43
CA SER A 98 -1.91 -10.59 5.69
C SER A 98 -2.21 -9.33 6.49
N VAL A 99 -3.13 -8.51 5.98
CA VAL A 99 -3.42 -7.17 6.48
C VAL A 99 -4.92 -6.95 6.63
N ARG A 100 -5.30 -6.15 7.63
CA ARG A 100 -6.66 -5.66 7.81
C ARG A 100 -6.66 -4.14 7.73
N PHE A 101 -7.50 -3.63 6.84
CA PHE A 101 -7.78 -2.21 6.70
C PHE A 101 -9.02 -1.87 7.51
N ARG A 102 -8.97 -0.77 8.25
CA ARG A 102 -10.08 -0.26 9.03
C ARG A 102 -10.24 1.22 8.74
N PHE A 103 -11.38 1.57 8.15
CA PHE A 103 -11.81 2.93 7.88
C PHE A 103 -12.88 3.31 8.89
N GLU A 104 -12.72 4.47 9.53
CA GLU A 104 -13.70 5.02 10.46
C GLU A 104 -14.28 6.29 9.85
N PHE A 105 -15.60 6.36 9.82
CA PHE A 105 -16.35 7.44 9.23
C PHE A 105 -17.24 8.14 10.24
N ASP A 106 -17.31 9.46 10.13
CA ASP A 106 -18.38 10.24 10.74
C ASP A 106 -19.71 10.04 9.97
N SER A 107 -20.79 10.52 10.56
CA SER A 107 -22.12 10.42 9.93
C SER A 107 -22.13 11.18 8.60
N ASN A 108 -22.36 10.46 7.51
CA ASN A 108 -22.37 11.00 6.16
C ASN A 108 -23.72 10.77 5.47
N GLU A 109 -23.88 11.26 4.25
CA GLU A 109 -25.17 11.19 3.56
C GLU A 109 -25.40 9.90 2.74
N TYR A 110 -24.35 9.08 2.56
CA TYR A 110 -24.32 7.96 1.62
C TYR A 110 -24.64 6.62 2.29
N PHE A 111 -23.99 6.31 3.41
CA PHE A 111 -24.14 5.04 4.13
C PHE A 111 -24.26 5.25 5.64
N SER A 112 -24.64 4.20 6.36
CA SER A 112 -24.85 4.23 7.82
C SER A 112 -23.70 3.65 8.65
N ASP A 113 -22.78 2.93 8.01
CA ASP A 113 -21.61 2.35 8.67
C ASP A 113 -20.66 3.43 9.19
N GLN A 114 -20.28 3.32 10.45
CA GLN A 114 -19.22 4.15 11.05
C GLN A 114 -17.85 3.51 10.93
N VAL A 115 -17.79 2.21 10.70
CA VAL A 115 -16.55 1.45 10.58
C VAL A 115 -16.70 0.46 9.44
N LEU A 116 -15.80 0.53 8.46
CA LEU A 116 -15.66 -0.47 7.41
C LEU A 116 -14.31 -1.17 7.59
N GLU A 117 -14.35 -2.48 7.82
CA GLU A 117 -13.16 -3.31 7.96
C GLU A 117 -13.05 -4.30 6.82
N LYS A 118 -11.91 -4.30 6.14
CA LYS A 118 -11.59 -5.25 5.08
C LYS A 118 -10.33 -6.03 5.40
N THR A 119 -10.44 -7.36 5.40
CA THR A 119 -9.33 -8.26 5.72
C THR A 119 -8.84 -8.91 4.44
N PHE A 120 -7.53 -8.81 4.20
CA PHE A 120 -6.85 -9.51 3.13
C PHE A 120 -5.93 -10.56 3.72
N TRP A 121 -5.99 -11.76 3.15
CA TRP A 121 -5.12 -12.86 3.52
C TRP A 121 -4.11 -13.10 2.41
N TRP A 122 -2.85 -13.28 2.78
CA TRP A 122 -1.86 -13.80 1.85
C TRP A 122 -2.12 -15.29 1.64
N ARG A 123 -2.31 -15.69 0.37
CA ARG A 123 -2.62 -17.07 -0.02
C ARG A 123 -1.72 -17.51 -1.17
N THR A 124 -1.47 -18.80 -1.19
CA THR A 124 -0.74 -19.48 -2.26
C THR A 124 -1.58 -20.64 -2.77
N ARG A 125 -1.69 -20.77 -4.09
CA ARG A 125 -2.41 -21.86 -4.75
C ARG A 125 -1.68 -23.18 -4.53
N ARG A 126 -2.41 -24.31 -4.54
CA ARG A 126 -1.84 -25.65 -4.30
C ARG A 126 -0.60 -25.95 -5.15
N ASP A 127 -0.67 -25.59 -6.42
CA ASP A 127 0.38 -25.84 -7.43
C ASP A 127 1.51 -24.79 -7.41
N SER A 128 1.47 -23.85 -6.46
CA SER A 128 2.38 -22.70 -6.37
C SER A 128 2.40 -21.80 -7.61
N SER A 129 1.41 -21.90 -8.50
CA SER A 129 1.36 -21.08 -9.73
C SER A 129 0.93 -19.64 -9.48
N TRP A 130 0.30 -19.37 -8.34
CA TRP A 130 -0.14 -18.05 -7.92
C TRP A 130 0.04 -17.86 -6.41
N THR A 131 0.46 -16.66 -6.03
CA THR A 131 0.48 -16.20 -4.65
C THR A 131 0.13 -14.72 -4.61
N GLY A 132 -0.63 -14.30 -3.60
CA GLY A 132 -1.08 -12.92 -3.49
C GLY A 132 -2.15 -12.71 -2.42
N LEU A 133 -2.72 -11.52 -2.39
CA LEU A 133 -3.77 -11.15 -1.45
C LEU A 133 -5.14 -11.54 -1.97
N VAL A 134 -5.93 -12.20 -1.14
CA VAL A 134 -7.35 -12.49 -1.39
C VAL A 134 -8.19 -11.91 -0.26
N SER A 135 -9.47 -11.64 -0.52
CA SER A 135 -10.35 -11.01 0.46
C SER A 135 -11.77 -11.54 0.36
N ASP A 136 -12.56 -11.24 1.38
CA ASP A 136 -14.01 -11.36 1.34
C ASP A 136 -14.63 -10.05 0.85
N ALA A 137 -15.81 -10.17 0.22
CA ALA A 137 -16.66 -9.03 -0.09
C ALA A 137 -17.36 -8.56 1.20
N ILE A 138 -17.41 -7.25 1.43
CA ILE A 138 -18.03 -6.63 2.60
C ILE A 138 -19.13 -5.70 2.15
N ALA A 139 -20.31 -5.90 2.73
CA ALA A 139 -21.46 -5.06 2.45
C ALA A 139 -21.27 -3.66 3.07
N ILE A 140 -21.72 -2.64 2.34
CA ILE A 140 -21.87 -1.27 2.83
C ILE A 140 -23.37 -1.00 2.90
N HIS A 141 -23.85 -0.53 4.06
CA HIS A 141 -25.25 -0.22 4.29
C HIS A 141 -25.57 1.18 3.74
N TRP A 142 -25.70 1.26 2.41
CA TRP A 142 -26.13 2.45 1.69
C TRP A 142 -27.52 2.90 2.16
N LYS A 143 -27.70 4.21 2.34
CA LYS A 143 -28.95 4.80 2.84
C LYS A 143 -30.05 4.84 1.79
N ASP A 144 -29.66 4.96 0.52
CA ASP A 144 -30.57 5.08 -0.61
C ASP A 144 -29.91 4.44 -1.85
N PRO A 145 -30.66 3.69 -2.69
CA PRO A 145 -30.16 3.17 -3.96
C PRO A 145 -29.56 4.24 -4.89
N GLU A 146 -30.07 5.48 -4.87
CA GLU A 146 -29.52 6.58 -5.68
C GLU A 146 -28.18 7.09 -5.15
N LYS A 147 -27.87 6.82 -3.87
CA LYS A 147 -26.61 7.17 -3.21
C LYS A 147 -25.63 6.01 -3.14
N ASP A 148 -26.01 4.85 -3.65
CA ASP A 148 -25.10 3.71 -3.78
C ASP A 148 -24.09 3.98 -4.89
N LEU A 149 -22.87 4.32 -4.48
CA LEU A 149 -21.76 4.62 -5.38
C LEU A 149 -21.26 3.38 -6.15
N THR A 150 -21.65 2.18 -5.70
CA THR A 150 -21.35 0.91 -6.35
C THR A 150 -22.46 0.44 -7.29
N ARG A 151 -23.56 1.21 -7.43
CA ARG A 151 -24.67 0.91 -8.36
C ARG A 151 -25.30 -0.47 -8.14
N GLY A 152 -25.30 -0.96 -6.89
CA GLY A 152 -25.78 -2.27 -6.47
C GLY A 152 -24.82 -3.43 -6.78
N PHE A 153 -23.65 -3.18 -7.38
CA PHE A 153 -22.69 -4.25 -7.67
C PHE A 153 -22.11 -4.84 -6.39
N LEU A 154 -21.90 -4.04 -5.35
CA LEU A 154 -21.36 -4.54 -4.08
C LEU A 154 -22.32 -5.53 -3.41
N ASP A 155 -23.62 -5.23 -3.40
CA ASP A 155 -24.63 -6.13 -2.84
C ASP A 155 -24.70 -7.44 -3.64
N LEU A 156 -24.62 -7.36 -4.97
CA LEU A 156 -24.56 -8.54 -5.84
C LEU A 156 -23.29 -9.36 -5.61
N ALA A 157 -22.13 -8.71 -5.42
CA ALA A 157 -20.87 -9.38 -5.09
C ALA A 157 -20.90 -10.04 -3.71
N CYS A 158 -21.52 -9.40 -2.71
CA CYS A 158 -21.72 -10.01 -1.40
C CYS A 158 -22.65 -11.23 -1.47
N ALA A 159 -23.72 -11.17 -2.29
CA ALA A 159 -24.66 -12.28 -2.47
C ALA A 159 -24.07 -13.44 -3.29
N ALA A 160 -23.29 -13.15 -4.33
CA ALA A 160 -22.61 -14.14 -5.16
C ALA A 160 -21.31 -14.67 -4.53
N GLY A 161 -20.82 -13.93 -3.53
CA GLY A 161 -19.53 -14.09 -2.91
C GLY A 161 -19.41 -15.35 -2.09
N PHE A 162 -18.15 -15.72 -1.88
CA PHE A 162 -17.76 -16.84 -1.06
C PHE A 162 -16.63 -16.36 -0.14
N SER A 163 -16.64 -16.85 1.10
CA SER A 163 -15.64 -16.46 2.10
C SER A 163 -14.37 -17.30 2.00
N VAL A 164 -13.22 -16.63 1.92
CA VAL A 164 -11.87 -17.22 1.97
C VAL A 164 -11.22 -17.09 3.36
N ALA A 165 -12.00 -16.64 4.35
CA ALA A 165 -11.58 -16.60 5.74
C ALA A 165 -11.20 -18.02 6.25
N PRO A 166 -10.25 -18.12 7.20
CA PRO A 166 -9.83 -19.40 7.75
C PRO A 166 -11.00 -20.25 8.28
N GLY A 167 -11.04 -21.52 7.89
CA GLY A 167 -12.10 -22.46 8.30
C GLY A 167 -13.43 -22.34 7.56
N SER A 168 -13.52 -21.49 6.52
CA SER A 168 -14.70 -21.41 5.65
C SER A 168 -14.88 -22.71 4.84
N PRO A 169 -16.14 -23.09 4.48
CA PRO A 169 -16.40 -24.24 3.61
C PRO A 169 -15.70 -24.04 2.26
N PRO A 170 -15.45 -25.07 1.42
CA PRO A 170 -14.89 -24.89 0.08
C PRO A 170 -15.86 -24.16 -0.87
N PRO A 171 -15.37 -23.56 -1.97
CA PRO A 171 -16.21 -22.85 -2.93
C PRO A 171 -17.31 -23.77 -3.48
N PRO A 172 -18.53 -23.23 -3.72
CA PRO A 172 -19.62 -24.03 -4.25
C PRO A 172 -19.27 -24.56 -5.65
N THR A 173 -19.62 -25.82 -5.92
CA THR A 173 -19.48 -26.42 -7.25
C THR A 173 -20.59 -25.93 -8.17
N GLY A 174 -20.23 -25.44 -9.36
CA GLY A 174 -21.16 -24.88 -10.34
C GLY A 174 -21.63 -23.44 -10.05
N ARG A 175 -22.36 -22.85 -11.00
CA ARG A 175 -22.87 -21.47 -10.90
C ARG A 175 -24.11 -21.38 -10.03
N THR A 176 -24.08 -20.50 -9.03
CA THR A 176 -25.26 -20.13 -8.24
C THR A 176 -26.14 -19.14 -9.02
N PRO A 177 -27.45 -19.01 -8.68
CA PRO A 177 -28.30 -18.00 -9.30
C PRO A 177 -27.80 -16.58 -9.02
N GLU A 178 -27.21 -16.33 -7.85
CA GLU A 178 -26.63 -15.04 -7.46
C GLU A 178 -25.41 -14.70 -8.33
N GLN A 179 -24.50 -15.67 -8.56
CA GLN A 179 -23.36 -15.51 -9.46
C GLN A 179 -23.80 -15.24 -10.90
N THR A 180 -24.87 -15.90 -11.34
CA THR A 180 -25.43 -15.68 -12.68
C THR A 180 -26.04 -14.27 -12.80
N ALA A 181 -26.71 -13.79 -11.75
CA ALA A 181 -27.26 -12.44 -11.70
C ALA A 181 -26.15 -11.37 -11.71
N LEU A 182 -25.06 -11.59 -10.96
CA LEU A 182 -23.89 -10.71 -10.96
C LEU A 182 -23.22 -10.66 -12.34
N GLN A 183 -22.96 -11.82 -12.97
CA GLN A 183 -22.39 -11.84 -14.31
C GLN A 183 -23.29 -11.09 -15.31
N ALA A 184 -24.61 -11.33 -15.27
CA ALA A 184 -25.53 -10.63 -16.16
C ALA A 184 -25.52 -9.11 -15.92
N ALA A 185 -25.39 -8.66 -14.67
CA ALA A 185 -25.25 -7.24 -14.34
C ALA A 185 -23.95 -6.65 -14.87
N ILE A 186 -22.83 -7.40 -14.79
CA ILE A 186 -21.53 -6.99 -15.33
C ILE A 186 -21.61 -6.85 -16.85
N ASP A 187 -22.21 -7.83 -17.53
CA ASP A 187 -22.31 -7.87 -18.99
C ASP A 187 -23.24 -6.77 -19.55
N ASP A 188 -24.32 -6.42 -18.83
CA ASP A 188 -25.31 -5.42 -19.25
C ASP A 188 -24.87 -3.98 -18.94
N ARG A 189 -24.44 -3.71 -17.71
CA ARG A 189 -24.18 -2.35 -17.22
C ARG A 189 -22.70 -1.96 -17.30
N GLY A 190 -21.80 -2.93 -17.32
CA GLY A 190 -20.36 -2.72 -17.20
C GLY A 190 -19.92 -2.29 -15.80
N ILE A 191 -18.69 -2.61 -15.45
CA ILE A 191 -18.04 -2.23 -14.17
C ILE A 191 -17.14 -0.99 -14.28
N GLY A 192 -17.16 -0.32 -15.44
CA GLY A 192 -16.34 0.87 -15.69
C GLY A 192 -16.79 2.08 -14.88
N GLY A 193 -15.83 2.77 -14.27
CA GLY A 193 -16.08 3.97 -13.47
C GLY A 193 -16.90 3.68 -12.21
N LEU A 194 -16.77 2.48 -11.64
CA LEU A 194 -17.22 2.23 -10.27
C LEU A 194 -16.39 3.05 -9.29
N SER A 195 -17.01 3.35 -8.16
CA SER A 195 -16.39 4.06 -7.05
C SER A 195 -15.30 3.23 -6.38
N PHE A 196 -14.37 3.90 -5.69
CA PHE A 196 -13.45 3.29 -4.74
C PHE A 196 -14.15 2.32 -3.77
N PHE A 197 -15.39 2.61 -3.36
CA PHE A 197 -16.13 1.75 -2.43
C PHE A 197 -16.46 0.36 -3.02
N ALA A 198 -16.37 0.17 -4.34
CA ALA A 198 -16.47 -1.16 -4.96
C ALA A 198 -15.27 -2.06 -4.59
N TRP A 199 -14.14 -1.50 -4.15
CA TRP A 199 -13.01 -2.26 -3.61
C TRP A 199 -13.40 -3.10 -2.39
N PHE A 200 -14.43 -2.71 -1.63
CA PHE A 200 -14.97 -3.56 -0.57
C PHE A 200 -15.55 -4.88 -1.08
N GLY A 201 -15.93 -4.95 -2.36
CA GLY A 201 -16.33 -6.17 -3.04
C GLY A 201 -15.18 -6.96 -3.67
N TYR A 202 -13.95 -6.41 -3.71
CA TYR A 202 -12.78 -7.14 -4.19
C TYR A 202 -12.58 -8.42 -3.42
N GLN A 203 -12.22 -9.46 -4.14
CA GLN A 203 -12.27 -10.79 -3.62
C GLN A 203 -11.07 -11.63 -4.11
N GLY A 204 -10.57 -11.36 -5.32
CA GLY A 204 -9.40 -12.03 -5.89
C GLY A 204 -9.64 -13.53 -6.18
N PRO A 205 -8.59 -14.30 -6.46
CA PRO A 205 -8.69 -15.75 -6.65
C PRO A 205 -9.27 -16.47 -5.42
N ARG A 206 -10.13 -17.47 -5.65
CA ARG A 206 -10.80 -18.23 -4.58
C ARG A 206 -9.89 -19.34 -4.05
N ILE A 207 -8.94 -18.95 -3.21
CA ILE A 207 -7.94 -19.84 -2.59
C ILE A 207 -8.17 -19.88 -1.08
N SER A 208 -8.36 -21.08 -0.53
CA SER A 208 -8.58 -21.28 0.90
C SER A 208 -7.28 -21.35 1.69
N ASP A 209 -7.38 -21.20 3.01
CA ASP A 209 -6.29 -21.46 3.96
C ASP A 209 -5.79 -22.91 3.88
N THR A 210 -6.70 -23.88 3.71
CA THR A 210 -6.33 -25.30 3.55
C THR A 210 -5.47 -25.53 2.31
N GLU A 211 -5.82 -24.89 1.20
CA GLU A 211 -5.07 -25.01 -0.05
C GLU A 211 -3.66 -24.40 0.08
N THR A 212 -3.55 -23.26 0.76
CA THR A 212 -2.25 -22.64 1.06
C THR A 212 -1.40 -23.53 1.97
N ALA A 213 -2.01 -24.17 2.98
CA ALA A 213 -1.30 -25.10 3.85
C ALA A 213 -0.76 -26.32 3.08
N GLU A 214 -1.54 -26.86 2.14
CA GLU A 214 -1.09 -27.94 1.24
C GLU A 214 0.11 -27.52 0.37
N ALA A 215 0.08 -26.29 -0.19
CA ALA A 215 1.19 -25.74 -0.96
C ALA A 215 2.47 -25.57 -0.12
N MET A 216 2.34 -25.05 1.11
CA MET A 216 3.48 -24.90 2.01
C MET A 216 4.06 -26.25 2.45
N GLU A 217 3.21 -27.27 2.65
CA GLU A 217 3.67 -28.62 2.98
C GLU A 217 4.39 -29.29 1.81
N SER A 218 3.91 -29.13 0.57
CA SER A 218 4.57 -29.67 -0.61
C SER A 218 5.96 -29.04 -0.80
N VAL A 219 6.06 -27.72 -0.68
CA VAL A 219 7.33 -26.98 -0.74
C VAL A 219 8.31 -27.46 0.34
N LYS A 220 7.82 -27.71 1.56
CA LYS A 220 8.63 -28.24 2.65
C LYS A 220 9.08 -29.69 2.41
N ALA A 221 8.23 -30.53 1.81
CA ALA A 221 8.55 -31.91 1.45
C ALA A 221 9.60 -31.97 0.32
N CYS A 222 9.46 -31.11 -0.69
CA CYS A 222 10.45 -30.89 -1.74
C CYS A 222 11.83 -30.56 -1.19
N ARG A 223 11.89 -29.63 -0.22
CA ARG A 223 13.15 -29.25 0.45
C ARG A 223 13.84 -30.42 1.15
N GLN A 224 13.08 -31.31 1.79
CA GLN A 224 13.64 -32.44 2.54
C GLN A 224 14.10 -33.59 1.65
N THR A 225 13.45 -33.78 0.51
CA THR A 225 13.64 -34.96 -0.34
C THR A 225 14.39 -34.68 -1.64
N GLY A 226 14.50 -33.41 -2.04
CA GLY A 226 15.11 -32.97 -3.30
C GLY A 226 14.31 -33.40 -4.53
N LYS A 227 13.06 -33.87 -4.37
CA LYS A 227 12.17 -34.28 -5.47
C LYS A 227 10.88 -33.48 -5.41
N LYS A 228 10.42 -33.04 -6.58
CA LYS A 228 9.07 -32.49 -6.74
C LYS A 228 8.03 -33.47 -6.23
N THR A 229 7.05 -32.96 -5.48
CA THR A 229 5.91 -33.74 -5.02
C THR A 229 4.87 -33.85 -6.13
N GLU A 230 4.06 -34.91 -6.14
CA GLU A 230 2.98 -35.08 -7.13
C GLU A 230 2.00 -33.89 -7.15
N SER A 231 1.86 -33.18 -6.02
CA SER A 231 1.07 -31.95 -5.92
C SER A 231 1.65 -30.76 -6.69
N ASP A 232 2.97 -30.70 -6.88
CA ASP A 232 3.63 -29.59 -7.59
C ASP A 232 3.54 -29.73 -9.12
N GLU A 233 3.18 -30.93 -9.59
CA GLU A 233 2.94 -31.22 -11.02
C GLU A 233 1.45 -31.42 -11.33
N ALA A 234 0.60 -31.44 -10.31
CA ALA A 234 -0.84 -31.56 -10.47
C ALA A 234 -1.43 -30.21 -10.86
N GLU A 235 -1.51 -29.94 -12.17
CA GLU A 235 -2.41 -28.91 -12.68
C GLU A 235 -3.84 -29.22 -12.24
N ASP A 236 -4.62 -28.17 -11.98
CA ASP A 236 -6.05 -28.31 -11.74
C ASP A 236 -6.69 -29.15 -12.85
N GLU A 237 -7.55 -30.09 -12.46
CA GLU A 237 -8.38 -30.78 -13.44
C GLU A 237 -9.13 -29.74 -14.31
N PRO A 238 -9.31 -29.97 -15.61
CA PRO A 238 -9.85 -28.97 -16.54
C PRO A 238 -11.22 -28.41 -16.10
N GLY A 239 -12.01 -29.18 -15.36
CA GLY A 239 -13.25 -28.72 -14.75
C GLY A 239 -13.04 -27.67 -13.64
N VAL A 240 -12.10 -27.92 -12.72
CA VAL A 240 -11.76 -27.01 -11.61
C VAL A 240 -11.19 -25.70 -12.15
N LYS A 241 -10.31 -25.78 -13.16
CA LYS A 241 -9.77 -24.59 -13.82
C LYS A 241 -10.88 -23.74 -14.46
N ALA A 242 -11.80 -24.36 -15.19
CA ALA A 242 -12.92 -23.64 -15.82
C ALA A 242 -13.86 -22.99 -14.78
N GLU A 243 -14.08 -23.61 -13.63
CA GLU A 243 -14.84 -23.02 -12.53
C GLU A 243 -14.12 -21.80 -11.93
N ARG A 244 -12.81 -21.88 -11.71
CA ARG A 244 -11.98 -20.76 -11.24
C ARG A 244 -12.01 -19.58 -12.20
N ASP A 245 -11.77 -19.82 -13.49
CA ASP A 245 -11.84 -18.80 -14.54
C ASP A 245 -13.24 -18.16 -14.63
N ALA A 246 -14.30 -18.90 -14.26
CA ALA A 246 -15.65 -18.37 -14.22
C ALA A 246 -15.90 -17.48 -12.99
N LEU A 247 -15.26 -17.76 -11.86
CA LEU A 247 -15.34 -16.96 -10.63
C LEU A 247 -14.54 -15.66 -10.75
N GLU A 248 -13.38 -15.69 -11.41
CA GLU A 248 -12.58 -14.48 -11.67
C GLU A 248 -13.33 -13.45 -12.51
N LYS A 249 -14.22 -13.88 -13.41
CA LYS A 249 -15.08 -12.99 -14.22
C LYS A 249 -16.18 -12.28 -13.42
N LEU A 250 -16.42 -12.71 -12.18
CA LEU A 250 -17.37 -12.08 -11.27
C LEU A 250 -16.74 -10.96 -10.44
N GLU A 251 -15.44 -10.72 -10.58
CA GLU A 251 -14.74 -9.65 -9.88
C GLU A 251 -15.26 -8.28 -10.33
N ILE A 252 -15.76 -7.49 -9.38
CA ILE A 252 -16.33 -6.15 -9.64
C ILE A 252 -15.26 -5.06 -9.54
N PHE A 253 -14.11 -5.36 -8.92
CA PHE A 253 -13.00 -4.44 -8.76
C PHE A 253 -11.70 -5.12 -9.20
N PRO A 254 -11.33 -5.07 -10.49
CA PRO A 254 -10.09 -5.70 -10.95
C PRO A 254 -8.87 -5.06 -10.28
N ASN A 255 -7.84 -5.87 -10.02
CA ASN A 255 -6.58 -5.46 -9.38
C ASN A 255 -6.74 -4.84 -7.99
N GLY A 256 -7.77 -5.24 -7.22
CA GLY A 256 -7.95 -4.73 -5.86
C GLY A 256 -6.85 -5.14 -4.88
N ASP A 257 -6.08 -6.17 -5.18
CA ASP A 257 -4.86 -6.55 -4.45
C ASP A 257 -3.74 -5.53 -4.63
N GLU A 258 -3.54 -4.98 -5.83
CA GLU A 258 -2.55 -3.93 -6.07
C GLU A 258 -2.88 -2.67 -5.24
N LEU A 259 -4.16 -2.28 -5.20
CA LEU A 259 -4.63 -1.19 -4.34
C LEU A 259 -4.42 -1.51 -2.85
N ALA A 260 -4.66 -2.75 -2.42
CA ALA A 260 -4.41 -3.16 -1.05
C ALA A 260 -2.92 -3.04 -0.68
N VAL A 261 -2.03 -3.48 -1.56
CA VAL A 261 -0.58 -3.34 -1.40
C VAL A 261 -0.18 -1.86 -1.32
N ALA A 262 -0.66 -1.02 -2.25
CA ALA A 262 -0.36 0.41 -2.24
C ALA A 262 -0.82 1.11 -0.93
N LEU A 263 -2.02 0.75 -0.44
CA LEU A 263 -2.53 1.26 0.83
C LEU A 263 -1.68 0.81 2.03
N ALA A 264 -1.22 -0.45 2.06
CA ALA A 264 -0.49 -1.03 3.19
C ALA A 264 1.00 -0.67 3.20
N GLU A 265 1.64 -0.60 2.04
CA GLU A 265 3.10 -0.46 1.90
C GLU A 265 3.55 0.96 1.56
N ASP A 266 2.69 1.80 1.00
CA ASP A 266 3.01 3.20 0.66
C ASP A 266 2.20 4.21 1.46
N LEU A 267 0.88 4.29 1.25
CA LEU A 267 0.05 5.32 1.90
C LEU A 267 0.10 5.23 3.42
N TRP A 268 -0.06 4.02 3.97
CA TRP A 268 -0.08 3.82 5.41
C TRP A 268 1.26 4.18 6.07
N PRO A 269 2.43 3.69 5.64
CA PRO A 269 3.72 4.10 6.22
C PRO A 269 4.05 5.57 5.91
N GLY A 270 3.72 6.04 4.71
CA GLY A 270 4.00 7.37 4.19
C GLY A 270 3.04 8.48 4.62
N ALA A 271 2.00 8.19 5.41
CA ALA A 271 0.93 9.13 5.73
C ALA A 271 1.41 10.52 6.20
N VAL A 272 2.43 10.58 7.07
CA VAL A 272 2.95 11.88 7.55
C VAL A 272 3.59 12.70 6.42
N LYS A 273 4.27 12.03 5.48
CA LYS A 273 4.86 12.69 4.30
C LYS A 273 3.76 13.29 3.42
N TYR A 274 2.74 12.49 3.07
CA TYR A 274 1.63 12.95 2.23
C TYR A 274 0.84 14.09 2.88
N PHE A 275 0.62 14.02 4.19
CA PHE A 275 0.00 15.13 4.93
C PHE A 275 0.81 16.43 4.84
N LEU A 276 2.14 16.36 4.99
CA LEU A 276 2.99 17.55 4.89
C LEU A 276 2.98 18.14 3.48
N GLN A 277 2.95 17.29 2.45
CA GLN A 277 2.83 17.73 1.06
C GLN A 277 1.52 18.49 0.82
N ALA A 278 0.39 18.01 1.39
CA ALA A 278 -0.89 18.73 1.30
C ALA A 278 -0.81 20.14 1.91
N GLN A 279 -0.15 20.27 3.07
CA GLN A 279 0.01 21.57 3.73
C GLN A 279 0.91 22.52 2.92
N GLU A 280 1.97 22.00 2.30
CA GLU A 280 2.84 22.80 1.44
C GLU A 280 2.10 23.31 0.19
N GLU A 281 1.23 22.50 -0.42
CA GLU A 281 0.41 22.89 -1.58
C GLU A 281 -0.64 23.96 -1.23
N ASP A 282 -1.25 23.86 -0.05
CA ASP A 282 -2.16 24.89 0.45
C ASP A 282 -1.43 26.22 0.70
N ASP A 283 -0.27 26.19 1.38
CA ASP A 283 0.52 27.38 1.70
C ASP A 283 1.04 28.11 0.45
N VAL A 284 1.46 27.38 -0.60
CA VAL A 284 1.87 28.02 -1.87
C VAL A 284 0.69 28.61 -2.63
N SER A 285 -0.48 27.98 -2.56
CA SER A 285 -1.70 28.49 -3.20
C SER A 285 -2.15 29.83 -2.58
N ASP A 286 -2.02 29.97 -1.26
CA ASP A 286 -2.31 31.20 -0.54
C ASP A 286 -1.27 32.30 -0.86
N ALA A 287 0.02 31.94 -0.96
CA ALA A 287 1.09 32.89 -1.26
C ALA A 287 1.02 33.48 -2.69
N ASP A 288 0.62 32.69 -3.69
CA ASP A 288 0.45 33.15 -5.07
C ASP A 288 -0.78 34.07 -5.23
N PHE A 289 -1.79 33.94 -4.37
CA PHE A 289 -2.96 34.83 -4.38
C PHE A 289 -2.68 36.22 -3.76
N VAL A 290 -1.77 36.32 -2.77
CA VAL A 290 -1.41 37.63 -2.17
C VAL A 290 -0.39 38.44 -2.97
N SER A 291 0.24 37.88 -4.01
CA SER A 291 1.24 38.60 -4.82
C SER A 291 0.66 39.47 -5.96
N ASP A 292 -0.65 39.42 -6.24
CA ASP A 292 -1.28 40.16 -7.36
C ASP A 292 -1.99 41.47 -6.96
N ASN A 293 -1.66 42.03 -5.78
CA ASN A 293 -2.15 43.34 -5.35
C ASN A 293 -1.02 44.31 -4.97
N ALA A 294 -0.04 44.46 -5.87
CA ALA A 294 0.94 45.54 -5.83
C ALA A 294 0.79 46.45 -7.06
N SER A 295 -0.13 47.42 -6.92
CA SER A 295 -0.07 48.79 -7.45
C SER A 295 0.22 49.02 -8.95
N ASP A 296 -0.81 49.46 -9.70
CA ASP A 296 -0.60 50.42 -10.80
C ASP A 296 -1.87 51.25 -11.06
N ASP A 297 -1.91 52.48 -10.50
CA ASP A 297 -2.33 53.72 -11.20
C ASP A 297 -2.35 54.90 -10.18
N GLU A 298 -1.17 55.40 -9.80
CA GLU A 298 -1.04 56.80 -9.34
C GLU A 298 -0.43 57.62 -10.48
N VAL A 299 -1.25 58.53 -11.00
CA VAL A 299 -0.96 59.50 -12.06
C VAL A 299 0.35 60.27 -11.82
N PRO A 300 1.27 60.37 -12.80
CA PRO A 300 2.46 61.19 -12.65
C PRO A 300 2.16 62.66 -12.99
N GLU A 301 2.16 63.54 -11.98
CA GLU A 301 2.22 65.00 -12.18
C GLU A 301 3.62 65.43 -12.67
N LEU A 302 3.64 66.06 -13.85
CA LEU A 302 4.80 66.78 -14.39
C LEU A 302 5.23 67.92 -13.46
N CYS A 303 6.52 67.97 -13.14
CA CYS A 303 7.16 69.17 -12.58
C CYS A 303 8.38 69.52 -13.46
N GLU A 304 8.23 70.56 -14.28
CA GLU A 304 9.35 71.22 -14.96
C GLU A 304 10.05 72.21 -14.00
N ASP A 305 11.37 72.07 -13.98
CA ASP A 305 12.44 73.06 -13.80
C ASP A 305 12.59 73.93 -12.52
N VAL A 306 13.86 74.02 -12.13
CA VAL A 306 14.64 75.23 -11.75
C VAL A 306 15.35 75.17 -10.37
N GLN A 307 16.69 75.09 -10.47
CA GLN A 307 17.75 75.75 -9.66
C GLN A 307 18.40 75.12 -8.40
N HIS A 308 19.72 75.01 -8.55
CA HIS A 308 20.83 75.42 -7.65
C HIS A 308 21.31 74.51 -6.51
N VAL A 309 22.52 73.94 -6.74
CA VAL A 309 23.78 74.16 -6.00
C VAL A 309 23.72 74.04 -4.47
N ASP A 310 24.40 73.03 -3.89
CA ASP A 310 25.79 73.19 -3.42
C ASP A 310 26.44 71.91 -2.87
N SER A 311 27.77 71.90 -2.92
CA SER A 311 28.68 70.82 -2.50
C SER A 311 28.99 70.82 -1.00
N LYS A 312 29.27 69.65 -0.38
CA LYS A 312 30.55 69.31 0.31
C LYS A 312 30.48 68.12 1.30
N LYS A 313 31.39 67.17 1.06
CA LYS A 313 32.41 66.54 1.94
C LYS A 313 32.07 65.98 3.35
N GLY A 314 32.59 64.76 3.58
CA GLY A 314 33.03 64.21 4.87
C GLY A 314 32.68 62.71 4.99
N GLN A 315 33.44 61.75 4.46
CA GLN A 315 34.63 61.12 5.08
C GLN A 315 34.42 60.70 6.55
N ASP A 316 34.21 59.40 6.82
CA ASP A 316 35.22 58.48 7.38
C ASP A 316 34.59 57.22 8.01
N ASN A 317 35.13 56.07 7.62
CA ASN A 317 35.86 55.10 8.46
C ASN A 317 35.46 53.62 8.30
N ILE A 318 36.44 52.89 7.78
CA ILE A 318 36.56 51.44 7.64
C ILE A 318 37.04 50.86 8.97
N GLN A 319 36.54 49.70 9.37
CA GLN A 319 37.36 48.72 10.11
C GLN A 319 37.10 47.30 9.61
N ASN A 320 38.08 46.82 8.83
CA ASN A 320 38.42 45.42 8.62
C ASN A 320 38.87 44.78 9.94
N VAL A 321 38.56 43.49 10.14
CA VAL A 321 39.54 42.50 10.65
C VAL A 321 39.34 41.16 9.94
N ASN A 322 40.45 40.63 9.42
CA ASN A 322 40.63 39.35 8.71
C ASN A 322 40.78 38.16 9.67
N ILE A 323 40.24 37.01 9.24
CA ILE A 323 40.86 35.68 8.98
C ILE A 323 42.15 35.29 9.72
N GLU A 324 42.17 34.06 10.29
CA GLU A 324 43.23 33.02 10.27
C GLU A 324 42.60 31.73 10.91
N ASP A 325 42.37 30.61 10.19
CA ASP A 325 43.26 29.53 9.70
C ASP A 325 43.79 28.53 10.76
N SER A 326 43.93 27.25 10.34
CA SER A 326 44.41 26.02 11.01
C SER A 326 43.37 25.17 11.77
N GLY A 327 43.33 23.83 11.65
CA GLY A 327 44.19 22.89 10.94
C GLY A 327 43.64 21.46 11.00
N GLU A 328 44.14 20.64 10.08
CA GLU A 328 43.91 19.20 9.93
C GLU A 328 44.45 18.40 11.13
N ALA A 329 43.80 17.29 11.49
CA ALA A 329 44.37 16.27 12.36
C ALA A 329 43.89 14.85 11.98
N GLU A 330 44.84 14.15 11.34
CA GLU A 330 45.21 12.73 11.34
C GLU A 330 44.26 11.61 11.81
N VAL A 331 44.30 10.56 10.99
CA VAL A 331 43.78 9.20 11.14
C VAL A 331 44.84 8.36 11.86
N GLU A 332 44.49 7.65 12.95
CA GLU A 332 45.33 6.61 13.55
C GLU A 332 44.62 5.24 13.52
N ASP A 333 45.30 4.28 12.90
CA ASP A 333 45.03 2.85 12.88
C ASP A 333 45.17 2.21 14.28
N LEU A 334 44.22 1.35 14.66
CA LEU A 334 44.41 0.39 15.75
C LEU A 334 43.87 -0.99 15.33
N GLU A 335 44.77 -1.78 14.75
CA GLU A 335 44.64 -3.23 14.63
C GLU A 335 45.01 -3.96 15.94
N ASP A 336 44.30 -5.08 16.13
CA ASP A 336 44.72 -6.31 16.82
C ASP A 336 44.75 -6.33 18.36
N GLN A 337 43.81 -7.11 18.94
CA GLN A 337 44.09 -7.99 20.07
C GLN A 337 42.94 -9.00 20.33
N ARG A 338 43.16 -10.25 19.89
CA ARG A 338 42.41 -11.44 20.34
C ARG A 338 42.75 -11.80 21.80
N PRO A 339 41.81 -12.31 22.61
CA PRO A 339 42.15 -13.08 23.79
C PRO A 339 42.03 -14.59 23.58
N THR A 340 43.11 -15.24 24.00
CA THR A 340 43.46 -16.66 24.02
C THR A 340 42.49 -17.63 24.70
N LYS A 341 42.45 -18.86 24.15
CA LYS A 341 41.86 -20.08 24.74
C LYS A 341 42.54 -20.45 26.06
N LYS A 342 41.77 -20.73 27.11
CA LYS A 342 42.21 -21.50 28.29
C LYS A 342 41.63 -22.91 28.27
N ARG A 343 42.50 -23.92 28.21
CA ARG A 343 42.21 -25.33 28.50
C ARG A 343 42.57 -25.65 29.97
N ARG A 344 41.59 -26.21 30.68
CA ARG A 344 41.61 -27.39 31.59
C ARG A 344 42.45 -27.42 32.88
N ALA A 345 41.76 -27.63 34.01
CA ALA A 345 41.88 -28.73 35.00
C ALA A 345 40.72 -28.53 36.01
N LYS A 346 39.93 -29.52 36.41
CA LYS A 346 40.25 -30.80 37.03
C LYS A 346 39.08 -31.77 36.88
#